data_AF-A0A6I2WYH5-F1
#
_entry.id   AF-A0A6I2WYH5-F1
#
_cell.length_a   1.000
_cell.length_b   1.000
_cell.length_c   1.000
_cell.angle_alpha   90.00
_cell.angle_beta   90.00
_cell.angle_gamma   90.00
#
_symmetry.space_group_name_H-M   'P 1'
#
loop_
_entity.id
_entity.type
_entity.pdbx_description
1 polymer ?
#
loop_
_entity_poly.entity_id
_entity_poly.type
_entity_poly.pdbx_seq_one_letter_code
_entity_poly.pdbx_strand_id
1 'polypeptide(L)'
;MKPRHLDEGFSLIEVVIVIMLMGIVIIAVLTAVITSVATSAVTRSGARVETVIVNAADRVNRAPKSCDYSAYAQAAVQTEGWAASAATVTQEYYQPAIDPTSPGTWTAGPTSSPACPAGALTDLLVQRVSVTVRSPDGRVRRSIQVVKSDV
;
A
#
# COMPACT_ATOMS: atom_id res chain seq x y z
N MET A 1 21.94 49.30 -55.33
CA MET A 1 23.03 48.58 -54.65
C MET A 1 22.41 47.70 -53.58
N LYS A 2 22.50 46.37 -53.72
CA LYS A 2 21.94 45.40 -52.76
C LYS A 2 23.09 44.87 -51.90
N PRO A 3 23.07 45.00 -50.56
CA PRO A 3 24.14 44.48 -49.73
C PRO A 3 24.18 42.96 -49.85
N ARG A 4 25.37 42.42 -50.10
CA ARG A 4 25.65 40.98 -50.02
C ARG A 4 25.71 40.63 -48.54
N HIS A 5 24.84 39.71 -48.12
CA HIS A 5 25.01 39.01 -46.85
C HIS A 5 26.37 38.27 -46.93
N LEU A 6 27.26 38.55 -46.00
CA LEU A 6 28.44 37.73 -45.77
C LEU A 6 27.94 36.43 -45.13
N ASP A 7 28.22 35.30 -45.75
CA ASP A 7 28.02 33.99 -45.13
C ASP A 7 29.03 33.88 -43.98
N GLU A 8 28.57 34.15 -42.75
CA GLU A 8 29.33 33.86 -41.54
C GLU A 8 29.38 32.33 -41.39
N GLY A 9 30.53 31.74 -41.73
CA GLY A 9 30.75 30.31 -41.57
C GLY A 9 30.69 29.91 -40.09
N PHE A 10 30.08 28.76 -39.81
CA PHE A 10 30.00 28.23 -38.45
C PHE A 10 31.40 27.91 -37.90
N SER A 11 31.67 28.42 -36.69
CA SER A 11 32.90 28.13 -35.98
C SER A 11 32.86 26.72 -35.36
N LEU A 12 33.99 26.00 -35.37
CA LEU A 12 34.08 24.67 -34.77
C LEU A 12 33.70 24.69 -33.27
N ILE A 13 34.01 25.78 -32.55
CA ILE A 13 33.61 25.91 -31.15
C ILE A 13 32.09 26.06 -30.99
N GLU A 14 31.42 26.74 -31.91
CA GLU A 14 29.96 26.90 -31.86
C GLU A 14 29.25 25.56 -32.04
N VAL A 15 29.72 24.74 -32.98
CA VAL A 15 29.21 23.37 -33.19
C VAL A 15 29.42 22.51 -31.94
N VAL A 16 30.59 22.58 -31.30
CA VAL A 16 30.87 21.83 -30.07
C VAL A 16 29.95 22.27 -28.93
N ILE A 17 29.75 23.58 -28.75
CA ILE A 17 28.83 24.12 -27.72
C ILE A 17 27.40 23.64 -27.98
N VAL A 18 26.92 23.68 -29.23
CA VAL A 18 25.58 23.21 -29.58
C VAL A 18 25.42 21.71 -29.28
N ILE A 19 26.40 20.88 -29.63
CA ILE A 19 26.36 19.44 -29.34
C ILE A 19 26.35 19.20 -27.82
N MET A 20 27.17 19.92 -27.05
CA MET A 20 27.17 19.82 -25.59
C MET A 20 25.82 20.22 -24.99
N LEU A 21 25.23 21.34 -25.44
CA LEU A 21 23.93 21.82 -24.97
C LEU A 21 22.81 20.83 -25.33
N MET A 22 22.80 20.31 -26.56
CA MET A 22 21.84 19.26 -26.96
C MET A 22 22.01 18.01 -26.12
N GLY A 23 23.24 17.58 -25.84
CA GLY A 23 23.53 16.43 -24.98
C GLY A 23 22.94 16.59 -23.57
N ILE A 24 23.13 17.76 -22.95
CA ILE A 24 22.57 18.05 -21.62
C ILE A 24 21.04 17.98 -21.63
N VAL A 25 20.40 18.58 -22.64
CA VAL A 25 18.93 18.56 -22.78
C VAL A 25 18.42 17.13 -22.98
N ILE A 26 19.07 16.34 -23.83
CA ILE A 26 18.67 14.95 -24.07
C ILE A 26 18.75 14.12 -22.79
N ILE A 27 19.82 14.26 -22.01
CA ILE A 27 19.97 13.54 -20.73
C ILE A 27 18.87 13.94 -19.74
N ALA A 28 18.57 15.24 -19.63
CA ALA A 28 17.49 15.73 -18.76
C ALA A 28 16.11 15.16 -19.17
N VAL A 29 15.83 15.09 -20.48
CA VAL A 29 14.58 14.51 -20.98
C VAL A 29 14.49 13.01 -20.70
N LEU A 30 15.56 12.25 -20.97
CA LEU A 30 15.59 10.81 -20.74
C LEU A 30 15.39 10.46 -19.27
N THR A 31 16.07 11.17 -18.36
CA THR A 31 15.91 10.96 -16.91
C THR A 31 14.49 11.27 -16.42
N ALA A 32 13.86 12.33 -16.95
CA ALA A 32 12.46 12.64 -16.65
C ALA A 32 11.51 11.52 -17.10
N VAL A 33 11.70 10.97 -18.31
CA VAL A 33 10.88 9.88 -18.84
C VAL A 33 11.02 8.62 -17.99
N ILE A 34 12.24 8.22 -17.64
CA ILE A 34 12.49 7.03 -16.79
C ILE A 34 11.79 7.19 -15.44
N THR A 35 11.91 8.37 -14.83
CA THR A 35 11.27 8.69 -13.54
C THR A 35 9.73 8.63 -13.65
N SER A 36 9.17 9.16 -14.74
CA SER A 36 7.73 9.12 -14.99
C SER A 36 7.19 7.69 -15.13
N VAL A 37 7.92 6.83 -15.86
CA VAL A 37 7.56 5.41 -16.02
C VAL A 37 7.65 4.67 -14.69
N ALA A 38 8.72 4.88 -13.92
CA ALA A 38 8.89 4.27 -12.61
C ALA A 38 7.76 4.69 -11.63
N THR A 39 7.43 5.98 -11.61
CA THR A 39 6.35 6.52 -10.79
C THR A 39 5.00 5.93 -11.21
N SER A 40 4.74 5.82 -12.51
CA SER A 40 3.51 5.22 -13.03
C SER A 40 3.34 3.75 -12.60
N ALA A 41 4.42 2.97 -12.58
CA ALA A 41 4.39 1.59 -12.11
C ALA A 41 4.07 1.49 -10.60
N VAL A 42 4.64 2.39 -9.79
CA VAL A 42 4.34 2.46 -8.35
C VAL A 42 2.88 2.86 -8.12
N THR A 43 2.35 3.85 -8.84
CA THR A 43 0.95 4.28 -8.72
C THR A 43 -0.03 3.16 -9.07
N ARG A 44 0.21 2.41 -10.15
CA ARG A 44 -0.62 1.25 -10.52
C ARG A 44 -0.59 0.16 -9.44
N SER A 45 0.59 -0.12 -8.89
CA SER A 45 0.74 -1.08 -7.80
C SER A 45 0.03 -0.61 -6.53
N GLY A 46 0.11 0.69 -6.25
CA GLY A 46 -0.64 1.36 -5.18
C GLY A 46 -2.15 1.17 -5.32
N ALA A 47 -2.70 1.49 -6.48
CA ALA A 47 -4.12 1.34 -6.75
C ALA A 47 -4.60 -0.12 -6.57
N ARG A 48 -3.81 -1.11 -7.04
CA ARG A 48 -4.14 -2.53 -6.83
C ARG A 48 -4.16 -2.90 -5.35
N VAL A 49 -3.15 -2.48 -4.59
CA VAL A 49 -3.10 -2.74 -3.14
C VAL A 49 -4.29 -2.09 -2.42
N GLU A 50 -4.71 -0.89 -2.80
CA GLU A 50 -5.88 -0.23 -2.22
C GLU A 50 -7.19 -0.99 -2.51
N THR A 51 -7.36 -1.49 -3.74
CA THR A 51 -8.52 -2.35 -4.05
C THR A 51 -8.51 -3.63 -3.20
N VAL A 52 -7.35 -4.28 -3.07
CA VAL A 52 -7.21 -5.52 -2.30
C VAL A 52 -7.48 -5.28 -0.82
N ILE A 53 -6.96 -4.20 -0.24
CA ILE A 53 -7.10 -3.95 1.19
C ILE A 53 -8.52 -3.55 1.56
N VAL A 54 -9.23 -2.82 0.70
CA VAL A 54 -10.65 -2.53 0.87
C VAL A 54 -11.49 -3.80 0.75
N ASN A 55 -11.19 -4.68 -0.22
CA ASN A 55 -11.84 -5.99 -0.35
C ASN A 55 -11.58 -6.88 0.87
N ALA A 56 -10.34 -6.89 1.38
CA ALA A 56 -9.99 -7.61 2.60
C ALA A 56 -10.78 -7.10 3.80
N ALA A 57 -10.89 -5.78 3.96
CA ALA A 57 -11.69 -5.17 5.02
C ALA A 57 -13.17 -5.51 4.90
N ASP A 58 -13.75 -5.46 3.69
CA ASP A 58 -15.16 -5.83 3.46
C ASP A 58 -15.41 -7.31 3.80
N ARG A 59 -14.53 -8.22 3.38
CA ARG A 59 -14.63 -9.64 3.73
C ARG A 59 -14.52 -9.88 5.23
N VAL A 60 -13.56 -9.23 5.89
CA VAL A 60 -13.43 -9.31 7.36
C VAL A 60 -14.68 -8.76 8.04
N ASN A 61 -15.24 -7.65 7.56
CA ASN A 61 -16.44 -7.05 8.14
C ASN A 61 -17.68 -7.95 7.98
N ARG A 62 -17.88 -8.52 6.79
CA ARG A 62 -19.01 -9.42 6.48
C ARG A 62 -18.88 -10.83 7.04
N ALA A 63 -17.68 -11.25 7.42
CA ALA A 63 -17.46 -12.57 7.99
C ALA A 63 -18.33 -12.77 9.25
N PRO A 64 -18.82 -13.99 9.52
CA PRO A 64 -19.42 -14.30 10.81
C PRO A 64 -18.43 -14.05 11.95
N LYS A 65 -18.94 -13.90 13.17
CA LYS A 65 -18.08 -13.77 14.36
C LYS A 65 -17.16 -14.99 14.45
N SER A 66 -15.87 -14.73 14.57
CA SER A 66 -14.82 -15.73 14.64
C SER A 66 -13.68 -15.21 15.54
N CYS A 67 -12.88 -16.13 16.05
CA CYS A 67 -11.65 -15.80 16.78
C CYS A 67 -10.43 -15.70 15.86
N ASP A 68 -10.58 -16.06 14.58
CA ASP A 68 -9.59 -15.90 13.53
C ASP A 68 -10.23 -15.41 12.23
N TYR A 69 -9.73 -14.29 11.71
CA TYR A 69 -10.12 -13.67 10.45
C TYR A 69 -9.05 -13.75 9.35
N SER A 70 -7.94 -14.45 9.61
CA SER A 70 -6.80 -14.56 8.70
C SER A 70 -7.21 -15.05 7.30
N ALA A 71 -8.06 -16.08 7.25
CA ALA A 71 -8.53 -16.69 6.01
C ALA A 71 -9.29 -15.68 5.11
N TYR A 72 -10.07 -14.76 5.68
CA TYR A 72 -10.85 -13.78 4.90
C TYR A 72 -9.96 -12.73 4.24
N ALA A 73 -8.93 -12.26 4.96
CA ALA A 73 -7.95 -11.33 4.40
C ALA A 73 -7.06 -12.01 3.35
N GLN A 74 -6.65 -13.26 3.60
CA GLN A 74 -5.88 -14.06 2.64
C GLN A 74 -6.67 -14.36 1.36
N ALA A 75 -7.96 -14.66 1.49
CA ALA A 75 -8.81 -14.87 0.33
C ALA A 75 -8.96 -13.61 -0.56
N ALA A 76 -8.86 -12.41 0.02
CA ALA A 76 -8.87 -11.15 -0.75
C ALA A 76 -7.64 -11.02 -1.65
N VAL A 77 -6.42 -11.25 -1.13
CA VAL A 77 -5.19 -11.21 -1.94
C VAL A 77 -5.16 -12.33 -3.00
N GLN A 78 -5.70 -13.50 -2.68
CA GLN A 78 -5.77 -14.62 -3.62
C GLN A 78 -6.73 -14.37 -4.79
N THR A 79 -7.79 -13.56 -4.58
CA THR A 79 -8.72 -13.17 -5.66
C THR A 79 -8.02 -12.34 -6.74
N GLU A 80 -6.95 -11.62 -6.37
CA GLU A 80 -6.09 -10.87 -7.30
C GLU A 80 -4.92 -11.72 -7.83
N GLY A 81 -4.89 -13.02 -7.55
CA GLY A 81 -3.85 -13.95 -7.97
C GLY A 81 -2.54 -13.82 -7.18
N TRP A 82 -2.55 -13.18 -6.01
CA TRP A 82 -1.35 -13.04 -5.17
C TRP A 82 -1.22 -14.20 -4.19
N ALA A 83 -0.01 -14.42 -3.70
CA ALA A 83 0.22 -15.39 -2.63
C ALA A 83 -0.53 -14.97 -1.36
N ALA A 84 -1.02 -15.95 -0.58
CA ALA A 84 -1.70 -15.68 0.70
C ALA A 84 -0.82 -14.87 1.67
N SER A 85 0.51 -15.08 1.62
CA SER A 85 1.51 -14.35 2.41
C SER A 85 1.63 -12.86 2.06
N ALA A 86 0.96 -12.40 1.00
CA ALA A 86 0.83 -10.97 0.70
C ALA A 86 -0.07 -10.24 1.71
N ALA A 87 -0.95 -10.95 2.41
CA ALA A 87 -1.74 -10.43 3.52
C ALA A 87 -1.19 -10.92 4.87
N THR A 88 -0.99 -9.99 5.79
CA THR A 88 -0.68 -10.28 7.20
C THR A 88 -1.80 -9.72 8.07
N VAL A 89 -2.25 -10.49 9.05
CA VAL A 89 -3.36 -10.11 9.93
C VAL A 89 -2.90 -10.15 11.37
N THR A 90 -3.12 -9.06 12.09
CA THR A 90 -2.98 -8.95 13.55
C THR A 90 -4.35 -8.78 14.14
N GLN A 91 -4.65 -9.51 15.21
CA GLN A 91 -5.99 -9.55 15.80
C GLN A 91 -5.89 -9.39 17.31
N GLU A 92 -6.81 -8.61 17.86
CA GLU A 92 -6.87 -8.27 19.27
C GLU A 92 -8.33 -8.19 19.67
N TYR A 93 -8.61 -8.33 20.97
CA TYR A 93 -9.91 -8.04 21.55
C TYR A 93 -9.79 -6.88 22.54
N TYR A 94 -10.90 -6.19 22.75
CA TYR A 94 -10.98 -5.11 23.73
C TYR A 94 -11.28 -5.69 25.11
N GLN A 95 -10.42 -5.40 26.08
CA GLN A 95 -10.62 -5.71 27.48
C GLN A 95 -11.00 -4.42 28.22
N PRO A 96 -12.26 -4.26 28.64
CA PRO A 96 -12.68 -3.09 29.39
C PRO A 96 -11.96 -3.03 30.74
N ALA A 97 -11.70 -1.81 31.23
CA ALA A 97 -11.20 -1.62 32.58
C ALA A 97 -12.29 -1.96 33.61
N ILE A 98 -11.86 -2.34 34.81
CA ILE A 98 -12.78 -2.59 35.94
C ILE A 98 -13.46 -1.28 36.37
N ASP A 99 -12.74 -0.15 36.25
CA ASP A 99 -13.24 1.18 36.58
C ASP A 99 -13.66 1.94 35.31
N PRO A 100 -14.87 2.53 35.26
CA PRO A 100 -15.38 3.26 34.10
C PRO A 100 -14.61 4.55 33.77
N THR A 101 -13.78 5.05 34.69
CA THR A 101 -12.91 6.23 34.49
C THR A 101 -11.56 5.86 33.86
N SER A 102 -11.24 4.57 33.77
CA SER A 102 -10.01 4.06 33.14
C SER A 102 -10.31 3.53 31.73
N PRO A 103 -9.48 3.84 30.72
CA PRO A 103 -9.64 3.26 29.40
C PRO A 103 -9.36 1.75 29.44
N GLY A 104 -10.12 0.98 28.65
CA GLY A 104 -9.81 -0.42 28.39
C GLY A 104 -8.57 -0.57 27.51
N THR A 105 -8.11 -1.81 27.36
CA THR A 105 -6.89 -2.14 26.62
C THR A 105 -7.20 -3.11 25.48
N TRP A 106 -6.42 -3.04 24.41
CA TRP A 106 -6.45 -4.03 23.35
C TRP A 106 -5.44 -5.12 23.68
N THR A 107 -5.92 -6.35 23.80
CA THR A 107 -5.11 -7.50 24.19
C THR A 107 -5.20 -8.58 23.12
N ALA A 108 -4.08 -9.23 22.84
CA ALA A 108 -4.06 -10.40 21.97
C ALA A 108 -4.51 -11.66 22.72
N GLY A 109 -5.37 -12.46 22.09
CA GLY A 109 -5.75 -13.78 22.58
C GLY A 109 -4.67 -14.84 22.36
N PRO A 110 -5.00 -16.13 22.61
CA PRO A 110 -4.13 -17.26 22.29
C PRO A 110 -3.76 -17.29 20.79
N THR A 111 -2.63 -17.90 20.44
CA THR A 111 -2.14 -17.97 19.04
C THR A 111 -3.12 -18.67 18.09
N SER A 112 -3.91 -19.63 18.57
CA SER A 112 -4.95 -20.31 17.80
C SER A 112 -6.22 -19.48 17.61
N SER A 113 -6.40 -18.40 18.38
CA SER A 113 -7.63 -17.61 18.44
C SER A 113 -7.35 -16.19 18.94
N PRO A 114 -6.54 -15.41 18.20
CA PRO A 114 -5.97 -14.15 18.67
C PRO A 114 -7.01 -13.04 18.85
N ALA A 115 -8.17 -13.14 18.19
CA ALA A 115 -9.24 -12.15 18.30
C ALA A 115 -10.19 -12.37 19.51
N CYS A 116 -9.92 -13.35 20.38
CA CYS A 116 -10.84 -13.75 21.45
C CYS A 116 -10.15 -13.92 22.82
N PRO A 117 -10.83 -13.55 23.92
CA PRO A 117 -10.38 -13.90 25.26
C PRO A 117 -10.42 -15.42 25.46
N ALA A 118 -9.32 -16.00 25.95
CA ALA A 118 -9.18 -17.45 26.16
C ALA A 118 -9.52 -18.35 24.94
N GLY A 119 -9.57 -17.78 23.74
CA GLY A 119 -9.88 -18.49 22.50
C GLY A 119 -11.37 -18.82 22.27
N ALA A 120 -12.29 -18.22 23.02
CA ALA A 120 -13.72 -18.43 22.86
C ALA A 120 -14.46 -17.11 22.59
N LEU A 121 -15.56 -17.20 21.84
CA LEU A 121 -16.48 -16.09 21.65
C LEU A 121 -17.21 -15.82 22.97
N THR A 122 -17.21 -14.57 23.41
CA THR A 122 -17.97 -14.08 24.56
C THR A 122 -19.01 -13.07 24.10
N ASP A 123 -20.05 -12.87 24.91
CA ASP A 123 -21.02 -11.81 24.69
C ASP A 123 -20.35 -10.42 24.81
N LEU A 124 -20.87 -9.43 24.08
CA LEU A 124 -20.32 -8.06 24.00
C LEU A 124 -18.85 -7.98 23.58
N LEU A 125 -18.35 -9.00 22.88
CA LEU A 125 -16.97 -9.03 22.42
C LEU A 125 -16.73 -7.97 21.35
N VAL A 126 -15.75 -7.10 21.60
CA VAL A 126 -15.23 -6.16 20.61
C VAL A 126 -13.85 -6.64 20.15
N GLN A 127 -13.67 -6.76 18.84
CA GLN A 127 -12.48 -7.28 18.19
C GLN A 127 -11.90 -6.23 17.25
N ARG A 128 -10.58 -6.14 17.18
CA ARG A 128 -9.85 -5.33 16.22
C ARG A 128 -9.00 -6.23 15.34
N VAL A 129 -9.23 -6.13 14.04
CA VAL A 129 -8.50 -6.88 13.01
C VAL A 129 -7.72 -5.87 12.18
N SER A 130 -6.40 -5.89 12.32
CA SER A 130 -5.50 -5.11 11.48
C SER A 130 -5.02 -5.96 10.32
N VAL A 131 -5.36 -5.57 9.10
CA VAL A 131 -4.93 -6.24 7.87
C VAL A 131 -3.86 -5.39 7.21
N THR A 132 -2.72 -6.00 6.92
CA THR A 132 -1.64 -5.40 6.14
C THR A 132 -1.49 -6.15 4.82
N VAL A 133 -1.58 -5.44 3.71
CA VAL A 133 -1.40 -5.99 2.36
C VAL A 133 -0.12 -5.44 1.76
N ARG A 134 0.68 -6.32 1.13
CA ARG A 134 1.90 -5.98 0.42
C ARG A 134 1.77 -6.35 -1.06
N SER A 135 2.20 -5.46 -1.95
CA SER A 135 2.27 -5.76 -3.38
C SER A 135 3.26 -6.90 -3.65
N PRO A 136 3.07 -7.70 -4.72
CA PRO A 136 3.98 -8.81 -5.05
C PRO A 136 5.44 -8.40 -5.27
N ASP A 137 5.66 -7.17 -5.73
CA ASP A 137 7.01 -6.58 -5.92
C ASP A 137 7.62 -6.05 -4.61
N GLY A 138 6.88 -6.09 -3.49
CA GLY A 138 7.30 -5.64 -2.17
C GLY A 138 7.41 -4.13 -1.99
N ARG A 139 7.13 -3.32 -3.02
CA ARG A 139 7.35 -1.87 -3.02
C ARG A 139 6.26 -1.09 -2.30
N VAL A 140 5.04 -1.61 -2.29
CA VAL A 140 3.88 -0.96 -1.68
C VAL A 140 3.35 -1.84 -0.56
N ARG A 141 3.11 -1.21 0.59
CA ARG A 141 2.44 -1.84 1.73
C ARG A 141 1.38 -0.88 2.27
N ARG A 142 0.18 -1.39 2.52
CA ARG A 142 -0.93 -0.65 3.13
C ARG A 142 -1.51 -1.45 4.28
N SER A 143 -2.05 -0.74 5.27
CA SER A 143 -2.68 -1.34 6.44
C SER A 143 -4.03 -0.69 6.71
N ILE A 144 -5.01 -1.49 7.09
CA ILE A 144 -6.34 -1.04 7.52
C ILE A 144 -6.69 -1.74 8.83
N GLN A 145 -7.52 -1.10 9.64
CA GLN A 145 -8.07 -1.69 10.86
C GLN A 145 -9.60 -1.79 10.71
N VAL A 146 -10.13 -2.96 11.04
CA VAL A 146 -11.56 -3.22 11.11
C VAL A 146 -11.89 -3.53 12.55
N VAL A 147 -12.83 -2.78 13.14
CA VAL A 147 -13.35 -3.05 14.47
C VAL A 147 -14.70 -3.72 14.32
N LYS A 148 -14.86 -4.87 14.96
CA LYS A 148 -16.12 -5.58 15.07
C LYS A 148 -16.60 -5.50 16.50
N SER A 149 -17.86 -5.11 16.68
CA SER A 149 -18.51 -5.10 17.99
C SER A 149 -19.83 -5.83 17.90
N ASP A 150 -20.18 -6.53 18.98
CA ASP A 150 -21.53 -7.00 19.23
C ASP A 150 -22.24 -6.00 20.13
N VAL A 151 -23.07 -5.14 19.55
CA VAL A 151 -23.95 -4.18 20.26
C VAL A 151 -25.35 -4.26 19.70
#